data_AF-A0A645D7F2-F1
#
_entry.id   AF-A0A645D7F2-F1
#
_cell.length_a   1.000
_cell.length_b   1.000
_cell.length_c   1.000
_cell.angle_alpha   90.00
_cell.angle_beta   90.00
_cell.angle_gamma   90.00
#
_symmetry.space_group_name_H-M   'P 1'
#
loop_
_entity.id
_entity.type
_entity.pdbx_description
1 polymer ?
#
loop_
_entity_poly.entity_id
_entity_poly.type
_entity_poly.pdbx_seq_one_letter_code
_entity_poly.pdbx_strand_id
1 'polypeptide(L)' 'MKRLVKLGGNGIIATHDLALGELEKEFPQEIENFHFDAKIENDLLSFDYKLQHGIAQTMNASYLMKSMGIIG' A
#
# COMPACT_ATOMS: atom_id res chain seq x y z
N MET A 1 1.56 -15.57 0.93
CA MET A 1 1.26 -15.46 -0.52
C MET A 1 1.74 -16.66 -1.33
N LYS A 2 3.04 -17.01 -1.37
CA LYS A 2 3.55 -18.11 -2.23
C LYS A 2 2.81 -19.45 -2.10
N ARG A 3 2.40 -19.84 -0.88
CA ARG A 3 1.61 -21.06 -0.65
C ARG A 3 0.16 -20.96 -1.17
N LEU A 4 -0.45 -19.78 -1.10
CA LEU A 4 -1.79 -19.50 -1.64
C LEU A 4 -1.78 -19.61 -3.17
N VAL A 5 -0.79 -18.98 -3.81
CA VAL A 5 -0.55 -19.09 -5.27
C VAL A 5 -0.36 -20.55 -5.68
N LYS A 6 0.52 -21.31 -4.99
CA LYS A 6 0.73 -22.74 -5.27
C LYS A 6 -0.52 -23.61 -5.16
N LEU A 7 -1.51 -23.20 -4.36
CA LEU A 7 -2.76 -23.92 -4.18
C LEU A 7 -3.88 -23.42 -5.12
N GLY A 8 -3.59 -22.45 -6.00
CA GLY A 8 -4.60 -21.81 -6.85
C GLY A 8 -5.67 -21.07 -6.04
N GLY A 9 -5.33 -20.62 -4.83
CA GLY A 9 -6.26 -19.94 -3.94
C GLY A 9 -6.34 -18.44 -4.25
N ASN A 10 -7.56 -17.89 -4.21
CA ASN A 10 -7.81 -16.46 -4.39
C ASN A 10 -7.92 -15.76 -3.02
N GLY A 11 -7.37 -14.56 -2.90
CA GLY A 11 -7.51 -13.77 -1.68
C GLY A 11 -6.90 -12.37 -1.78
N ILE A 12 -7.29 -11.51 -0.84
CA ILE A 12 -6.75 -10.16 -0.67
C ILE A 12 -5.95 -10.13 0.62
N ILE A 13 -4.81 -9.45 0.59
CA ILE A 13 -3.96 -9.26 1.77
C ILE A 13 -3.66 -7.77 1.90
N ALA A 14 -4.01 -7.21 3.05
CA ALA A 14 -3.56 -5.88 3.45
C ALA A 14 -2.32 -6.03 4.34
N THR A 15 -1.25 -5.29 4.03
CA THR A 15 0.00 -5.33 4.79
C THR A 15 0.73 -3.98 4.71
N HIS A 16 1.55 -3.70 5.73
CA HIS A 16 2.50 -2.58 5.74
C HIS A 16 3.93 -3.01 5.39
N ASP A 17 4.16 -4.31 5.19
CA ASP A 17 5.47 -4.85 4.84
C ASP A 17 5.71 -4.74 3.32
N LEU A 18 6.64 -3.86 2.95
CA LEU A 18 7.01 -3.61 1.55
C LEU A 18 7.65 -4.82 0.88
N ALA A 19 8.28 -5.75 1.62
CA ALA A 19 8.88 -6.94 1.05
C ALA A 19 7.83 -7.87 0.43
N LEU A 20 6.58 -7.84 0.92
CA LEU A 20 5.47 -8.55 0.31
C LEU A 20 5.04 -7.93 -1.04
N GLY A 21 5.20 -6.62 -1.21
CA GLY A 21 4.90 -5.94 -2.48
C GLY A 21 5.86 -6.37 -3.61
N GLU A 22 7.10 -6.71 -3.29
CA GLU A 22 8.06 -7.21 -4.28
C GLU A 22 7.65 -8.55 -4.91
N LEU A 23 6.71 -9.30 -4.30
CA LEU A 23 6.23 -10.58 -4.83
C LEU A 23 5.47 -10.46 -6.15
N GLU A 24 4.90 -9.31 -6.48
CA GLU A 24 4.32 -9.04 -7.81
C GLU A 24 5.37 -9.21 -8.91
N LYS A 25 6.65 -8.90 -8.65
CA LYS A 25 7.74 -9.10 -9.62
C LYS A 25 8.10 -10.58 -9.78
N GLU A 26 7.95 -11.38 -8.72
CA GLU A 26 8.19 -12.82 -8.76
C GLU A 26 7.03 -13.61 -9.40
N PHE A 27 5.79 -13.13 -9.24
CA PHE A 27 4.55 -13.77 -9.70
C PHE A 27 3.62 -12.77 -10.42
N PRO A 28 4.03 -12.21 -11.57
CA PRO A 28 3.33 -11.10 -12.22
C PRO A 28 1.98 -11.48 -12.86
N GLN A 29 1.64 -12.77 -12.92
CA GLN A 29 0.34 -13.24 -13.43
C GLN A 29 -0.65 -13.57 -12.31
N GLU A 30 -0.17 -13.76 -11.08
CA GLU A 30 -0.96 -14.24 -9.95
C GLU A 30 -1.06 -13.24 -8.81
N ILE A 31 -0.19 -12.23 -8.78
CA ILE A 31 -0.14 -11.20 -7.75
C ILE A 31 -0.18 -9.84 -8.42
N GLU A 32 -1.11 -8.99 -7.98
CA GLU A 32 -1.19 -7.58 -8.32
C GLU A 32 -1.15 -6.74 -7.05
N ASN A 33 -0.34 -5.67 -7.05
CA ASN A 33 -0.31 -4.74 -5.93
C ASN A 33 -1.32 -3.62 -6.12
N PHE A 34 -1.95 -3.26 -5.00
CA PHE A 34 -2.80 -2.08 -4.91
C PHE A 34 -2.54 -1.34 -3.61
N HIS A 35 -2.79 -0.04 -3.63
CA HIS A 35 -2.75 0.78 -2.43
C HIS A 35 -3.81 1.87 -2.47
N PHE A 36 -4.06 2.48 -1.31
CA PHE A 36 -4.77 3.74 -1.20
C PHE A 36 -3.77 4.87 -1.14
N ASP A 37 -3.96 5.88 -1.98
CA ASP A 37 -3.16 7.09 -1.92
C ASP A 37 -3.80 8.12 -0.99
N ALA A 38 -2.97 8.96 -0.39
CA ALA A 38 -3.40 10.03 0.50
C ALA A 38 -2.85 11.35 -0.03
N LYS A 39 -3.71 12.35 -0.22
CA LYS A 39 -3.30 13.65 -0.73
C LYS A 39 -3.26 14.66 0.40
N ILE A 40 -2.19 15.45 0.43
CA ILE A 40 -2.08 16.59 1.33
C ILE A 40 -2.32 17.84 0.50
N GLU A 41 -3.45 18.50 0.75
CA GLU A 41 -3.80 19.77 0.12
C GLU A 41 -4.04 20.79 1.24
N ASN A 42 -3.30 21.89 1.26
CA ASN A 42 -3.40 22.94 2.29
C ASN A 42 -3.31 22.40 3.74
N ASP A 43 -2.33 21.54 4.03
CA ASP A 43 -2.13 20.88 5.34
C ASP A 43 -3.29 19.97 5.80
N LEU A 44 -4.28 19.73 4.94
CA LEU A 44 -5.35 18.78 5.16
C LEU A 44 -5.05 17.47 4.44
N LEU A 45 -4.99 16.38 5.23
CA LEU A 45 -4.92 15.03 4.70
C LEU A 45 -6.30 14.61 4.17
N SER A 46 -6.34 14.20 2.92
CA SER A 46 -7.52 13.68 2.25
C SER A 46 -7.22 12.31 1.64
N PHE A 47 -8.19 11.41 1.75
CA PHE A 47 -8.16 10.10 1.10
C PHE A 47 -9.31 10.07 0.10
N ASP A 48 -9.03 9.71 -1.15
CA ASP A 48 -10.09 9.51 -2.14
C ASP A 48 -10.74 8.11 -2.05
N TYR A 49 -10.17 7.25 -1.19
CA TYR A 49 -10.57 5.86 -0.97
C TYR A 49 -10.60 5.03 -2.26
N LYS A 50 -9.79 5.40 -3.26
CA LYS A 50 -9.67 4.66 -4.52
C LYS A 50 -8.44 3.77 -4.47
N LEU A 51 -8.62 2.53 -4.92
CA LEU A 51 -7.50 1.63 -5.15
C LEU A 51 -6.73 2.11 -6.37
N GLN A 52 -5.42 2.26 -6.19
CA GLN A 52 -4.47 2.55 -7.24
C GLN A 52 -3.50 1.38 -7.40
N HIS A 53 -3.13 1.08 -8.65
CA HIS A 53 -2.16 0.02 -8.93
C HIS A 53 -0.78 0.35 -8.36
N GLY A 54 -0.09 -0.68 -7.91
CA GLY A 54 1.27 -0.62 -7.37
C GLY A 54 1.33 -0.45 -5.86
N ILE A 55 2.55 -0.28 -5.37
CA ILE A 55 2.88 -0.12 -3.95
C ILE A 55 2.84 1.37 -3.59
N ALA A 56 2.30 1.70 -2.42
CA ALA A 56 2.34 3.07 -1.90
C ALA A 56 3.80 3.55 -1.78
N GLN A 57 4.14 4.63 -2.49
CA GLN A 57 5.50 5.19 -2.50
C GLN A 57 5.71 6.28 -1.44
N THR A 58 4.63 6.80 -0.89
CA THR A 58 4.62 8.02 -0.09
C THR A 58 4.13 7.74 1.32
N MET A 59 4.98 8.02 2.32
CA MET A 59 4.59 8.03 3.74
C MET A 59 3.85 9.34 4.09
N ASN A 60 2.78 9.67 3.37
CA ASN A 60 2.01 10.91 3.57
C ASN A 60 1.40 10.98 4.98
N ALA A 61 1.10 9.82 5.59
CA ALA A 61 0.69 9.74 6.99
C ALA A 61 1.80 10.18 7.96
N SER A 62 3.07 9.83 7.69
CA SER A 62 4.21 10.28 8.49
C SER A 62 4.42 11.79 8.36
N TYR A 63 4.18 12.36 7.17
CA TYR A 63 4.20 13.81 6.98
C TYR A 63 3.13 14.51 7.81
N LEU A 64 1.88 14.01 7.80
CA LEU A 64 0.81 14.54 8.64
C LEU A 64 1.15 14.43 10.13
N MET A 65 1.58 13.26 10.59
CA MET A 65 1.91 13.05 12.00
C MET A 65 3.06 13.97 12.46
N LYS A 66 3.99 14.30 11.55
CA LYS A 66 5.05 15.28 11.80
C LYS A 66 4.52 16.72 11.84
N SER A 67 3.59 17.10 10.94
CA SER A 67 2.99 18.46 10.96
C SER A 67 2.09 18.69 12.18
N MET A 68 1.46 17.63 12.68
CA MET A 68 0.66 17.66 13.92
C MET A 68 1.52 17.57 15.21
N GLY A 69 2.84 17.39 15.09
CA GLY A 69 3.75 17.29 16.24
C GLY A 69 3.62 15.99 17.04
N ILE A 70 3.05 14.93 16.44
CA ILE A 70 2.82 13.62 17.09
C ILE A 70 4.08 12.74 17.01
N ILE A 71 4.85 12.88 15.93
CA ILE A 71 6.14 12.19 15.75
C ILE A 71 7.22 13.21 15.39
N GLY A 72 8.40 13.08 16.02
CA GLY A 72 9.55 13.98 15.89
C GLY A 72 10.75 13.28 15.27
#